data_AF-M7AY73-F1
#
_entry.id   AF-M7AY73-F1
#
_cell.length_a   1.000
_cell.length_b   1.000
_cell.length_c   1.000
_cell.angle_alpha   90.00
_cell.angle_beta   90.00
_cell.angle_gamma   90.00
#
_symmetry.space_group_name_H-M   'P 1'
#
loop_
_entity.id
_entity.type
_entity.pdbx_description
1 polymer ?
#
loop_
_entity_poly.entity_id
_entity_poly.type
_entity_poly.pdbx_seq_one_letter_code
_entity_poly.pdbx_strand_id
1 'polypeptide(L)'
;MENALLLCIFVSHWHFLNALFTVEVPQPQYIVEYGSNVTMECRFRVNGQLKLQDLSVIWEKKEEHTKEVYKLHKGKENFNNQHSSYSGRVQLLKDKLQFGRSMLQVTSVKFTDAGTYLCLIGYEGADYKTIALQVKAPYRNITKRTVIVQRTAGQNEWELTCQSKGYPKAEVIWHNGEHQDFSDKANTSYERGTDQLYSVTSTLKTNTSINETFHCIFWNKEFKENTSAILIIPELSTNEEEGNCREISPENEELEKSLSASPAEEHNCWLVATAAAAVGE
;
A
#
# COMPACT_ATOMS: atom_id res chain seq x y z
N MET A 1 4.53 5.84 -72.40
CA MET A 1 4.07 6.97 -71.57
C MET A 1 3.24 6.54 -70.37
N GLU A 2 2.56 5.38 -70.39
CA GLU A 2 1.76 4.86 -69.26
C GLU A 2 2.58 4.56 -67.98
N ASN A 3 3.79 3.99 -68.10
CA ASN A 3 4.62 3.64 -66.94
C ASN A 3 5.12 4.87 -66.14
N ALA A 4 5.35 6.00 -66.81
CA ALA A 4 5.74 7.25 -66.15
C ALA A 4 4.58 7.90 -65.40
N LEU A 5 3.35 7.77 -65.94
CA LEU A 5 2.13 8.27 -65.31
C LEU A 5 1.82 7.48 -64.02
N LEU A 6 1.97 6.14 -64.06
CA LEU A 6 1.83 5.27 -62.89
C LEU A 6 2.85 5.59 -61.79
N LEU A 7 4.13 5.78 -62.13
CA LEU A 7 5.17 6.19 -61.17
C LEU A 7 4.87 7.55 -60.53
N CYS A 8 4.39 8.54 -61.28
CA CYS A 8 3.96 9.83 -60.72
C CYS A 8 2.73 9.72 -59.82
N ILE A 9 1.80 8.79 -60.11
CA ILE A 9 0.66 8.50 -59.24
C ILE A 9 1.11 7.83 -57.94
N PHE A 10 2.05 6.88 -57.98
CA PHE A 10 2.62 6.25 -56.78
C PHE A 10 3.42 7.24 -55.92
N VAL A 11 4.21 8.13 -56.53
CA VAL A 11 4.98 9.17 -55.81
C VAL A 11 4.05 10.25 -55.23
N SER A 12 3.00 10.65 -55.96
CA SER A 12 2.01 11.60 -55.45
C SER A 12 1.11 11.01 -54.37
N HIS A 13 0.73 9.72 -54.44
CA HIS A 13 0.07 8.99 -53.35
C HIS A 13 1.00 8.80 -52.14
N TRP A 14 2.33 8.76 -52.34
CA TRP A 14 3.30 8.75 -51.25
C TRP A 14 3.42 10.13 -50.56
N HIS A 15 3.30 11.23 -51.32
CA HIS A 15 3.26 12.59 -50.79
C HIS A 15 1.87 12.99 -50.24
N PHE A 16 0.80 12.25 -50.54
CA PHE A 16 -0.57 12.47 -50.06
C PHE A 16 -0.99 11.54 -48.91
N LEU A 17 -0.05 10.90 -48.21
CA LEU A 17 -0.32 10.48 -46.83
C LEU A 17 -0.25 11.72 -45.95
N ASN A 18 -1.32 12.52 -45.95
CA ASN A 18 -1.55 13.47 -44.87
C ASN A 18 -1.40 12.67 -43.57
N ALA A 19 -0.38 12.98 -42.78
CA ALA A 19 -0.21 12.34 -41.49
C ALA A 19 -1.48 12.62 -40.67
N LEU A 20 -2.27 11.58 -40.42
CA LEU A 20 -3.45 11.67 -39.56
C LEU A 20 -3.01 12.23 -38.20
N PHE A 21 -3.85 13.06 -37.60
CA PHE A 21 -3.62 13.53 -36.23
C PHE A 21 -3.56 12.30 -35.30
N THR A 22 -2.48 12.16 -34.54
CA THR A 22 -2.27 11.02 -33.65
C THR A 22 -2.00 11.47 -32.23
N VAL A 23 -2.61 10.77 -31.28
CA VAL A 23 -2.29 10.82 -29.87
C VAL A 23 -1.29 9.71 -29.56
N GLU A 24 -0.27 10.03 -28.79
CA GLU A 24 0.76 9.11 -28.31
C GLU A 24 0.67 8.96 -26.79
N VAL A 25 1.00 7.79 -26.28
CA VAL A 25 1.04 7.52 -24.84
C VAL A 25 2.46 7.08 -24.49
N PRO A 26 3.26 7.94 -23.82
CA PRO A 26 4.63 7.59 -23.47
C PRO A 26 4.71 6.47 -22.42
N GLN A 27 3.71 6.36 -21.55
CA GLN A 27 3.62 5.32 -20.53
C GLN A 27 2.23 4.68 -20.56
N PRO A 28 2.10 3.44 -21.05
CA PRO A 28 0.79 2.79 -21.21
C PRO A 28 0.20 2.27 -19.89
N GLN A 29 1.02 2.16 -18.83
CA GLN A 29 0.60 1.60 -17.55
C GLN A 29 1.25 2.32 -16.37
N TYR A 30 0.46 2.62 -15.35
CA TYR A 30 0.87 3.21 -14.08
C TYR A 30 0.49 2.27 -12.94
N ILE A 31 1.44 2.00 -12.04
CA ILE A 31 1.21 1.28 -10.79
C ILE A 31 1.43 2.27 -9.65
N VAL A 32 0.40 2.49 -8.85
CA VAL A 32 0.35 3.60 -7.89
C VAL A 32 -0.09 3.10 -6.53
N GLU A 33 0.45 3.66 -5.46
CA GLU A 33 0.04 3.31 -4.11
C GLU A 33 -1.26 4.02 -3.72
N TYR A 34 -2.14 3.31 -3.02
CA TYR A 34 -3.36 3.87 -2.43
C TYR A 34 -3.03 5.10 -1.59
N GLY A 35 -3.80 6.17 -1.78
CA GLY A 35 -3.63 7.45 -1.09
C GLY A 35 -2.55 8.37 -1.68
N SER A 36 -1.70 7.88 -2.58
CA SER A 36 -0.72 8.73 -3.28
C SER A 36 -1.34 9.49 -4.47
N ASN A 37 -0.52 10.27 -5.18
CA ASN A 37 -0.94 11.00 -6.38
C ASN A 37 -0.33 10.36 -7.63
N VAL A 38 -1.01 10.47 -8.77
CA VAL A 38 -0.49 10.04 -10.09
C VAL A 38 -0.72 11.12 -11.13
N THR A 39 0.19 11.22 -12.09
CA THR A 39 0.02 12.06 -13.28
C THR A 39 0.13 11.20 -14.53
N MET A 40 -1.00 10.99 -15.21
CA MET A 40 -1.05 10.26 -16.46
C MET A 40 -0.85 11.22 -17.63
N GLU A 41 -0.15 10.77 -18.67
CA GLU A 41 0.23 11.62 -19.80
C GLU A 41 -0.17 10.99 -21.14
N CYS A 42 -0.72 11.83 -22.01
CA CYS A 42 -0.79 11.60 -23.45
C CYS A 42 -0.20 12.82 -24.18
N ARG A 43 0.35 12.56 -25.37
CA ARG A 43 1.00 13.55 -26.21
C ARG A 43 0.27 13.71 -27.52
N PHE A 44 0.27 14.90 -28.06
CA PHE A 44 -0.27 15.23 -29.37
C PHE A 44 0.62 16.25 -30.05
N ARG A 45 0.54 16.33 -31.38
CA ARG A 45 1.35 17.27 -32.15
C ARG A 45 0.74 18.68 -32.07
N VAL A 46 1.61 19.67 -31.84
CA VAL A 46 1.28 21.09 -31.92
C VAL A 46 2.18 21.71 -32.96
N ASN A 47 1.58 22.18 -34.06
CA ASN A 47 2.29 22.85 -35.14
C ASN A 47 2.29 24.37 -34.87
N GLY A 48 3.41 24.92 -34.42
CA GLY A 48 3.53 26.34 -34.10
C GLY A 48 2.90 26.71 -32.75
N GLN A 49 2.12 27.80 -32.70
CA GLN A 49 1.45 28.24 -31.47
C GLN A 49 0.11 27.53 -31.28
N LEU A 50 -0.09 26.96 -30.09
CA LEU A 50 -1.35 26.30 -29.72
C LEU A 50 -2.50 27.31 -29.66
N LYS A 51 -3.57 27.04 -30.42
CA LYS A 51 -4.84 27.76 -30.30
C LYS A 51 -5.78 27.03 -29.35
N LEU A 52 -5.85 27.47 -28.09
CA LEU A 52 -6.68 26.80 -27.07
C LEU A 52 -8.16 26.69 -27.46
N GLN A 53 -8.70 27.63 -28.23
CA GLN A 53 -10.11 27.60 -28.66
C GLN A 53 -10.45 26.43 -29.60
N ASP A 54 -9.44 25.86 -30.26
CA ASP A 54 -9.58 24.71 -31.15
C ASP A 54 -9.31 23.39 -30.40
N LEU A 55 -8.77 23.45 -29.18
CA LEU A 55 -8.37 22.28 -28.40
C LEU A 55 -9.52 21.76 -27.53
N SER A 56 -9.76 20.45 -27.62
CA SER A 56 -10.55 19.67 -26.67
C SER A 56 -9.72 18.53 -26.10
N VAL A 57 -9.75 18.37 -24.78
CA VAL A 57 -9.07 17.31 -24.04
C VAL A 57 -10.10 16.62 -23.17
N ILE A 58 -10.28 15.34 -23.36
CA ILE A 58 -11.23 14.54 -22.60
C ILE A 58 -10.49 13.36 -21.99
N TRP A 59 -10.63 13.22 -20.68
CA TRP A 59 -10.22 12.04 -19.95
C TRP A 59 -11.46 11.32 -19.44
N GLU A 60 -11.57 10.06 -19.77
CA GLU A 60 -12.69 9.20 -19.40
C GLU A 60 -12.16 7.88 -18.87
N LYS A 61 -12.88 7.28 -17.94
CA LYS A 61 -12.63 5.90 -17.54
C LYS A 61 -13.45 5.01 -18.47
N LYS A 62 -12.80 4.10 -19.20
CA LYS A 62 -13.41 3.27 -20.24
C LYS A 62 -14.61 2.50 -19.72
N GLU A 63 -14.56 2.03 -18.48
CA GLU A 63 -15.63 1.26 -17.85
C GLU A 63 -16.85 2.14 -17.44
N GLU A 64 -16.71 3.47 -17.42
CA GLU A 64 -17.73 4.44 -17.03
C GLU A 64 -18.17 5.30 -18.22
N HIS A 65 -18.78 4.67 -19.22
CA HIS A 65 -19.13 5.24 -20.54
C HIS A 65 -19.96 6.54 -20.55
N THR A 66 -20.58 6.90 -19.42
CA THR A 66 -21.48 8.07 -19.34
C THR A 66 -20.88 9.23 -18.55
N LYS A 67 -19.72 9.07 -17.91
CA LYS A 67 -19.15 10.07 -17.01
C LYS A 67 -17.70 10.35 -17.33
N GLU A 68 -17.36 11.63 -17.29
CA GLU A 68 -16.02 12.12 -17.62
C GLU A 68 -15.18 12.16 -16.34
N VAL A 69 -13.89 11.82 -16.45
CA VAL A 69 -12.93 12.08 -15.37
C VAL A 69 -12.59 13.57 -15.39
N TYR A 70 -12.32 14.09 -16.58
CA TYR A 70 -12.01 15.50 -16.80
C TYR A 70 -12.34 15.92 -18.23
N LYS A 71 -12.79 17.17 -18.42
CA LYS A 71 -13.07 17.72 -19.75
C LYS A 71 -12.63 19.18 -19.88
N LEU A 72 -11.87 19.43 -20.93
CA LEU A 72 -11.58 20.74 -21.50
C LEU A 72 -12.21 20.77 -22.89
N HIS A 73 -13.12 21.69 -23.16
CA HIS A 73 -13.74 21.87 -24.46
C HIS A 73 -13.49 23.29 -24.96
N LYS A 74 -12.86 23.39 -26.14
CA LYS A 74 -12.46 24.68 -26.75
C LYS A 74 -11.69 25.58 -25.77
N GLY A 75 -10.75 24.96 -25.05
CA GLY A 75 -9.88 25.65 -24.09
C GLY A 75 -10.55 26.04 -22.76
N LYS A 76 -11.81 25.65 -22.53
CA LYS A 76 -12.55 25.93 -21.28
C LYS A 76 -12.88 24.65 -20.54
N GLU A 77 -12.69 24.66 -19.23
CA GLU A 77 -12.99 23.52 -18.37
C GLU A 77 -14.50 23.34 -18.25
N ASN A 78 -14.96 22.08 -18.24
CA ASN A 78 -16.36 21.73 -18.05
C ASN A 78 -16.45 20.54 -17.12
N PHE A 79 -17.13 20.72 -15.99
CA PHE A 79 -17.30 19.69 -14.97
C PHE A 79 -18.75 19.17 -14.86
N ASN A 80 -19.66 19.60 -15.73
CA ASN A 80 -21.09 19.28 -15.63
C ASN A 80 -21.39 17.78 -15.69
N ASN A 81 -20.58 17.01 -16.44
CA ASN A 81 -20.72 15.56 -16.54
C ASN A 81 -19.58 14.78 -15.85
N GLN A 82 -18.84 15.45 -14.95
CA GLN A 82 -17.76 14.81 -14.22
C GLN A 82 -18.29 13.73 -13.28
N HIS A 83 -17.64 12.57 -13.23
CA HIS A 83 -17.96 11.55 -12.23
C HIS A 83 -17.64 12.10 -10.82
N SER A 84 -18.58 11.96 -9.89
CA SER A 84 -18.49 12.57 -8.56
C SER A 84 -17.27 12.09 -7.75
N SER A 85 -16.79 10.86 -8.01
CA SER A 85 -15.60 10.33 -7.35
C SER A 85 -14.34 11.15 -7.64
N TYR A 86 -14.25 11.88 -8.75
CA TYR A 86 -13.09 12.68 -9.15
C TYR A 86 -13.19 14.16 -8.78
N SER A 87 -14.35 14.63 -8.30
CA SER A 87 -14.56 16.02 -7.89
C SER A 87 -13.51 16.46 -6.87
N GLY A 88 -12.82 17.58 -7.16
CA GLY A 88 -11.76 18.13 -6.32
C GLY A 88 -10.45 17.32 -6.26
N ARG A 89 -10.36 16.19 -6.97
CA ARG A 89 -9.16 15.33 -6.98
C ARG A 89 -8.39 15.35 -8.29
N VAL A 90 -8.96 15.92 -9.36
CA VAL A 90 -8.34 15.89 -10.69
C VAL A 90 -8.03 17.28 -11.21
N GLN A 91 -6.90 17.38 -11.90
CA GLN A 91 -6.44 18.62 -12.52
C GLN A 91 -5.67 18.32 -13.81
N LEU A 92 -5.96 19.06 -14.87
CA LEU A 92 -5.12 19.06 -16.07
C LEU A 92 -4.03 20.13 -15.93
N LEU A 93 -2.77 19.75 -16.18
CA LEU A 93 -1.64 20.69 -16.18
C LEU A 93 -1.66 21.55 -17.46
N LYS A 94 -2.45 22.61 -17.46
CA LYS A 94 -2.74 23.44 -18.64
C LYS A 94 -1.49 24.10 -19.25
N ASP A 95 -0.47 24.39 -18.45
CA ASP A 95 0.82 24.93 -18.89
C ASP A 95 1.64 23.93 -19.73
N LYS A 96 1.25 22.65 -19.74
CA LYS A 96 1.91 21.62 -20.55
C LYS A 96 1.28 21.46 -21.93
N LEU A 97 0.08 22.01 -22.14
CA LEU A 97 -0.66 21.86 -23.39
C LEU A 97 0.06 22.52 -24.58
N GLN A 98 0.72 23.67 -24.37
CA GLN A 98 1.50 24.34 -25.42
C GLN A 98 2.67 23.50 -25.97
N PHE A 99 3.09 22.48 -25.22
CA PHE A 99 4.13 21.53 -25.62
C PHE A 99 3.53 20.21 -26.15
N GLY A 100 2.23 20.19 -26.43
CA GLY A 100 1.53 19.00 -26.91
C GLY A 100 1.38 17.92 -25.85
N ARG A 101 1.34 18.28 -24.56
CA ARG A 101 1.23 17.32 -23.45
C ARG A 101 -0.05 17.55 -22.67
N SER A 102 -0.94 16.56 -22.71
CA SER A 102 -2.10 16.48 -21.83
C SER A 102 -1.72 15.61 -20.63
N MET A 103 -1.51 16.27 -19.49
CA MET A 103 -1.09 15.62 -18.24
C MET A 103 -2.20 15.76 -17.20
N LEU A 104 -2.88 14.66 -16.91
CA LEU A 104 -3.94 14.59 -15.92
C LEU A 104 -3.37 14.13 -14.58
N GLN A 105 -3.40 15.01 -13.59
CA GLN A 105 -3.10 14.67 -12.21
C GLN A 105 -4.36 14.18 -11.50
N VAL A 106 -4.25 13.05 -10.80
CA VAL A 106 -5.26 12.50 -9.89
C VAL A 106 -4.65 12.41 -8.50
N THR A 107 -5.26 13.04 -7.52
CA THR A 107 -4.79 13.07 -6.13
C THR A 107 -5.55 12.08 -5.25
N SER A 108 -4.91 11.64 -4.17
CA SER A 108 -5.49 10.72 -3.18
C SER A 108 -6.14 9.50 -3.85
N VAL A 109 -5.33 8.75 -4.61
CA VAL A 109 -5.76 7.63 -5.45
C VAL A 109 -6.47 6.57 -4.60
N LYS A 110 -7.64 6.13 -5.08
CA LYS A 110 -8.48 5.10 -4.44
C LYS A 110 -8.41 3.80 -5.24
N PHE A 111 -8.73 2.66 -4.62
CA PHE A 111 -8.81 1.38 -5.36
C PHE A 111 -9.82 1.42 -6.51
N THR A 112 -10.91 2.17 -6.36
CA THR A 112 -11.92 2.37 -7.40
C THR A 112 -11.42 3.21 -8.59
N ASP A 113 -10.29 3.91 -8.45
CA ASP A 113 -9.68 4.62 -9.57
C ASP A 113 -8.97 3.65 -10.54
N ALA A 114 -8.64 2.43 -10.11
CA ALA A 114 -8.05 1.43 -11.00
C ALA A 114 -8.96 1.12 -12.21
N GLY A 115 -8.36 0.98 -13.39
CA GLY A 115 -9.07 0.73 -14.64
C GLY A 115 -8.36 1.27 -15.88
N THR A 116 -9.06 1.29 -17.00
CA THR A 116 -8.52 1.79 -18.27
C THR A 116 -9.00 3.21 -18.50
N TYR A 117 -8.09 4.15 -18.65
CA TYR A 117 -8.39 5.54 -18.97
C TYR A 117 -8.23 5.79 -20.47
N LEU A 118 -9.19 6.50 -21.06
CA LEU A 118 -9.11 7.07 -22.40
C LEU A 118 -8.61 8.51 -22.28
N CYS A 119 -7.54 8.83 -22.99
CA CYS A 119 -7.19 10.21 -23.33
C CYS A 119 -7.62 10.47 -24.76
N LEU A 120 -8.64 11.30 -24.95
CA LEU A 120 -9.09 11.77 -26.25
C LEU A 120 -8.65 13.22 -26.44
N ILE A 121 -8.01 13.51 -27.57
CA ILE A 121 -7.59 14.86 -27.94
C ILE A 121 -8.24 15.22 -29.27
N GLY A 122 -8.88 16.39 -29.32
CA GLY A 122 -9.37 17.03 -30.53
C GLY A 122 -8.65 18.36 -30.76
N TYR A 123 -8.02 18.56 -31.91
CA TYR A 123 -7.37 19.81 -32.31
C TYR A 123 -7.40 20.00 -33.83
N GLU A 124 -6.34 19.64 -34.56
CA GLU A 124 -6.28 19.60 -36.04
C GLU A 124 -6.89 18.31 -36.62
N GLY A 125 -7.25 17.38 -35.74
CA GLY A 125 -7.97 16.16 -35.98
C GLY A 125 -8.41 15.60 -34.63
N ALA A 126 -8.80 14.33 -34.58
CA ALA A 126 -9.13 13.67 -33.31
C ALA A 126 -8.54 12.26 -33.27
N ASP A 127 -7.95 11.91 -32.15
CA ASP A 127 -7.49 10.55 -31.85
C ASP A 127 -7.58 10.32 -30.34
N TYR A 128 -7.54 9.05 -29.96
CA TYR A 128 -7.51 8.64 -28.56
C TYR A 128 -6.54 7.49 -28.34
N LYS A 129 -6.08 7.39 -27.09
CA LYS A 129 -5.30 6.26 -26.61
C LYS A 129 -5.71 5.88 -25.20
N THR A 130 -5.36 4.65 -24.83
CA THR A 130 -5.67 4.07 -23.53
C THR A 130 -4.46 4.03 -22.61
N ILE A 131 -4.70 4.22 -21.32
CA ILE A 131 -3.71 4.10 -20.25
C ILE A 131 -4.30 3.22 -19.15
N ALA A 132 -3.55 2.21 -18.69
CA ALA A 132 -3.96 1.37 -17.56
C ALA A 132 -3.47 1.98 -16.23
N LEU A 133 -4.37 2.10 -15.26
CA LEU A 133 -4.03 2.46 -13.88
C LEU A 133 -4.27 1.26 -12.96
N GLN A 134 -3.22 0.81 -12.29
CA GLN A 134 -3.28 -0.19 -11.23
C GLN A 134 -2.98 0.47 -9.89
N VAL A 135 -3.70 0.02 -8.86
CA VAL A 135 -3.57 0.56 -7.51
C VAL A 135 -3.17 -0.56 -6.55
N LYS A 136 -2.13 -0.31 -5.76
CA LYS A 136 -1.58 -1.25 -4.77
C LYS A 136 -1.52 -0.64 -3.38
N ALA A 137 -1.43 -1.49 -2.36
CA ALA A 137 -1.08 -1.10 -1.00
C ALA A 137 -0.07 -2.12 -0.44
N PRO A 138 1.21 -1.74 -0.25
CA PRO A 138 2.23 -2.66 0.23
C PRO A 138 2.08 -2.97 1.73
N TYR A 139 2.46 -4.17 2.14
CA TYR A 139 2.35 -4.68 3.51
C TYR A 139 3.52 -4.17 4.40
N ARG A 140 3.70 -2.85 4.55
CA ARG A 140 4.88 -2.25 5.21
C ARG A 140 4.85 -2.30 6.74
N ASN A 141 3.69 -2.03 7.34
CA ASN A 141 3.54 -2.00 8.80
C ASN A 141 3.27 -3.41 9.31
N ILE A 142 4.31 -4.23 9.41
CA ILE A 142 4.19 -5.61 9.86
C ILE A 142 4.27 -5.65 11.39
N THR A 143 3.16 -5.97 12.03
CA THR A 143 3.11 -6.29 13.45
C THR A 143 3.66 -7.69 13.65
N LYS A 144 4.64 -7.84 14.54
CA LYS A 144 5.25 -9.12 14.89
C LYS A 144 5.06 -9.45 16.36
N ARG A 145 4.84 -10.72 16.67
CA ARG A 145 4.69 -11.22 18.04
C ARG A 145 5.37 -12.57 18.17
N THR A 146 6.07 -12.77 19.28
CA THR A 146 6.67 -14.05 19.66
C THR A 146 6.20 -14.40 21.06
N VAL A 147 5.57 -15.55 21.24
CA VAL A 147 5.10 -16.02 22.55
C VAL A 147 5.44 -17.50 22.75
N ILE A 148 5.52 -17.91 24.02
CA ILE A 148 5.66 -19.32 24.39
C ILE A 148 4.24 -19.86 24.56
N VAL A 149 3.88 -20.89 23.80
CA VAL A 149 2.57 -21.53 23.89
C VAL A 149 2.59 -22.77 24.78
N GLN A 150 3.75 -23.42 24.92
CA GLN A 150 3.93 -24.57 25.82
C GLN A 150 5.36 -24.60 26.39
N ARG A 151 5.48 -24.89 27.69
CA ARG A 151 6.76 -25.14 28.37
C ARG A 151 6.88 -26.63 28.65
N THR A 152 7.90 -27.28 28.12
CA THR A 152 8.18 -28.70 28.35
C THR A 152 9.57 -28.82 29.00
N ALA A 153 9.78 -29.85 29.84
CA ALA A 153 11.08 -30.08 30.45
C ALA A 153 12.16 -30.25 29.38
N GLY A 154 12.95 -29.18 29.16
CA GLY A 154 14.04 -29.12 28.18
C GLY A 154 13.75 -28.39 26.86
N GLN A 155 12.50 -28.05 26.52
CA GLN A 155 12.15 -27.30 25.29
C GLN A 155 10.90 -26.44 25.44
N ASN A 156 10.94 -25.21 24.91
CA ASN A 156 9.78 -24.35 24.76
C ASN A 156 9.21 -24.44 23.34
N GLU A 157 7.89 -24.50 23.23
CA GLU A 157 7.20 -24.31 21.95
C GLU A 157 6.88 -22.83 21.79
N TRP A 158 7.41 -22.24 20.72
CA TRP A 158 7.24 -20.84 20.36
C TRP A 158 6.18 -20.69 19.28
N GLU A 159 5.36 -19.64 19.38
CA GLU A 159 4.47 -19.19 18.33
C GLU A 159 4.92 -17.81 17.85
N LEU A 160 5.31 -17.75 16.57
CA LEU A 160 5.71 -16.57 15.84
C LEU A 160 4.52 -16.08 15.02
N THR A 161 4.16 -14.82 15.15
CA THR A 161 3.05 -14.21 14.41
C THR A 161 3.52 -13.00 13.63
N CYS A 162 3.11 -12.92 12.37
CA CYS A 162 3.14 -11.70 11.57
C CYS A 162 1.73 -11.28 11.20
N GLN A 163 1.46 -9.99 11.25
CA GLN A 163 0.22 -9.41 10.77
C GLN A 163 0.50 -8.13 9.99
N SER A 164 -0.10 -7.99 8.81
CA SER A 164 -0.06 -6.73 8.06
C SER A 164 -1.26 -6.57 7.15
N LYS A 165 -1.48 -5.35 6.68
CA LYS A 165 -2.58 -4.99 5.76
C LYS A 165 -2.03 -4.53 4.42
N GLY A 166 -2.64 -4.97 3.32
CA GLY A 166 -2.23 -4.58 1.99
C GLY A 166 -3.20 -5.00 0.89
N TYR A 167 -2.87 -4.67 -0.35
CA TYR A 167 -3.65 -4.99 -1.55
C TYR A 167 -2.73 -5.09 -2.77
N PRO A 168 -2.94 -6.05 -3.69
CA PRO A 168 -3.84 -7.21 -3.63
C PRO A 168 -3.45 -8.22 -2.53
N LYS A 169 -4.14 -9.37 -2.49
CA LYS A 169 -3.88 -10.46 -1.55
C LYS A 169 -2.45 -10.97 -1.74
N ALA A 170 -1.67 -11.05 -0.65
CA ALA A 170 -0.30 -11.58 -0.66
C ALA A 170 -0.25 -13.06 -0.23
N GLU A 171 0.79 -13.75 -0.69
CA GLU A 171 1.24 -15.01 -0.12
C GLU A 171 2.17 -14.70 1.08
N VAL A 172 2.17 -15.54 2.12
CA VAL A 172 3.10 -15.38 3.25
C VAL A 172 4.10 -16.52 3.22
N ILE A 173 5.38 -16.18 3.15
CA ILE A 173 6.49 -17.13 3.07
C ILE A 173 7.28 -17.04 4.37
N TRP A 174 7.59 -18.19 4.96
CA TRP A 174 8.42 -18.29 6.15
C TRP A 174 9.71 -19.04 5.85
N HIS A 175 10.85 -18.47 6.23
CA HIS A 175 12.11 -19.20 6.23
C HIS A 175 12.97 -18.79 7.42
N ASN A 176 13.90 -19.65 7.84
CA ASN A 176 14.89 -19.29 8.86
C ASN A 176 16.17 -18.70 8.25
N GLY A 177 17.16 -18.39 9.08
CA GLY A 177 18.47 -17.90 8.66
C GLY A 177 19.26 -18.88 7.77
N GLU A 178 18.93 -20.17 7.81
CA GLU A 178 19.52 -21.21 6.95
C GLU A 178 18.77 -21.38 5.62
N HIS A 179 17.77 -20.55 5.35
CA HIS A 179 16.89 -20.63 4.17
C HIS A 179 16.04 -21.90 4.10
N GLN A 180 15.83 -22.61 5.22
CA GLN A 180 14.85 -23.67 5.29
C GLN A 180 13.45 -23.08 5.24
N ASP A 181 12.59 -23.63 4.38
CA ASP A 181 11.20 -23.18 4.20
C ASP A 181 10.27 -23.81 5.27
N PHE A 182 9.46 -22.97 5.89
CA PHE A 182 8.45 -23.33 6.90
C PHE A 182 7.03 -22.93 6.50
N SER A 183 6.84 -22.45 5.27
CA SER A 183 5.55 -21.90 4.79
C SER A 183 4.41 -22.90 4.91
N ASP A 184 4.66 -24.18 4.61
CA ASP A 184 3.66 -25.26 4.71
C ASP A 184 3.27 -25.60 6.16
N LYS A 185 4.10 -25.24 7.15
CA LYS A 185 3.84 -25.45 8.57
C LYS A 185 3.13 -24.24 9.21
N ALA A 186 3.11 -23.11 8.52
CA ALA A 186 2.48 -21.89 9.02
C ALA A 186 0.97 -21.91 8.75
N ASN A 187 0.20 -21.38 9.70
CA ASN A 187 -1.23 -21.14 9.52
C ASN A 187 -1.44 -19.67 9.15
N THR A 188 -1.96 -19.42 7.95
CA THR A 188 -2.19 -18.08 7.41
C THR A 188 -3.67 -17.82 7.18
N SER A 189 -4.20 -16.79 7.84
CA SER A 189 -5.58 -16.32 7.70
C SER A 189 -5.65 -15.00 6.92
N TYR A 190 -6.80 -14.80 6.26
CA TYR A 190 -7.07 -13.67 5.38
C TYR A 190 -8.42 -13.08 5.71
N GLU A 191 -8.46 -11.78 5.97
CA GLU A 191 -9.71 -11.04 6.19
C GLU A 191 -9.77 -9.83 5.27
N ARG A 192 -10.93 -9.60 4.65
CA ARG A 192 -11.15 -8.44 3.78
C ARG A 192 -11.78 -7.31 4.59
N GLY A 193 -11.05 -6.22 4.76
CA GLY A 193 -11.57 -5.02 5.42
C GLY A 193 -12.54 -4.23 4.55
N THR A 194 -13.36 -3.39 5.19
CA THR A 194 -14.25 -2.43 4.51
C THR A 194 -13.49 -1.35 3.73
N ASP A 195 -12.22 -1.14 4.08
CA ASP A 195 -11.24 -0.29 3.41
C ASP A 195 -10.69 -0.91 2.11
N GLN A 196 -11.16 -2.10 1.72
CA GLN A 196 -10.64 -2.87 0.59
C GLN A 196 -9.16 -3.25 0.74
N LEU A 197 -8.65 -3.38 1.97
CA LEU A 197 -7.36 -4.01 2.25
C LEU A 197 -7.59 -5.46 2.70
N TYR A 198 -6.60 -6.31 2.42
CA TYR A 198 -6.50 -7.64 3.03
C TYR A 198 -5.71 -7.50 4.32
N SER A 199 -6.33 -7.85 5.45
CA SER A 199 -5.64 -8.12 6.71
C SER A 199 -5.16 -9.56 6.67
N VAL A 200 -3.84 -9.73 6.69
CA VAL A 200 -3.21 -11.04 6.58
C VAL A 200 -2.46 -11.31 7.86
N THR A 201 -2.79 -12.42 8.51
CA THR A 201 -2.15 -12.88 9.75
C THR A 201 -1.58 -14.27 9.51
N SER A 202 -0.31 -14.48 9.79
CA SER A 202 0.35 -15.78 9.65
C SER A 202 1.05 -16.15 10.95
N THR A 203 0.88 -17.40 11.36
CA THR A 203 1.38 -17.94 12.63
C THR A 203 2.22 -19.18 12.36
N LEU A 204 3.41 -19.27 12.95
CA LEU A 204 4.31 -20.41 12.84
C LEU A 204 4.65 -20.93 14.24
N LYS A 205 4.41 -22.22 14.48
CA LYS A 205 4.80 -22.90 15.71
C LYS A 205 6.10 -23.65 15.52
N THR A 206 7.05 -23.52 16.45
CA THR A 206 8.37 -24.14 16.36
C THR A 206 8.96 -24.42 17.74
N ASN A 207 9.70 -25.53 17.87
CA ASN A 207 10.39 -25.96 19.08
C ASN A 207 11.91 -25.75 18.94
N THR A 208 12.31 -24.49 18.85
CA THR A 208 13.70 -24.13 18.52
C THR A 208 14.46 -23.42 19.65
N SER A 209 15.75 -23.19 19.40
CA SER A 209 16.69 -22.53 20.29
C SER A 209 16.49 -21.01 20.32
N ILE A 210 16.92 -20.41 21.43
CA ILE A 210 17.03 -18.96 21.56
C ILE A 210 17.94 -18.38 20.46
N ASN A 211 17.69 -17.12 20.09
CA ASN A 211 18.43 -16.39 19.07
C ASN A 211 18.31 -16.96 17.63
N GLU A 212 17.48 -17.98 17.38
CA GLU A 212 17.14 -18.34 16.01
C GLU A 212 16.34 -17.21 15.34
N THR A 213 16.66 -16.96 14.07
CA THR A 213 16.07 -15.89 13.25
C THR A 213 15.12 -16.47 12.21
N PHE A 214 13.91 -15.91 12.15
CA PHE A 214 12.90 -16.19 11.15
C PHE A 214 12.57 -14.96 10.33
N HIS A 215 12.40 -15.17 9.04
CA HIS A 215 11.93 -14.21 8.08
C HIS A 215 10.50 -14.57 7.70
N CYS A 216 9.66 -13.55 7.72
CA CYS A 216 8.25 -13.63 7.38
C CYS A 216 7.99 -12.62 6.28
N ILE A 217 7.68 -13.11 5.08
CA ILE A 217 7.65 -12.33 3.85
C ILE A 217 6.24 -12.30 3.29
N PHE A 218 5.68 -11.10 3.11
CA PHE A 218 4.45 -10.87 2.37
C PHE A 218 4.80 -10.71 0.90
N TRP A 219 4.59 -11.76 0.10
CA TRP A 219 4.87 -11.80 -1.33
C TRP A 219 3.64 -11.39 -2.15
N ASN A 220 3.78 -10.30 -2.90
CA ASN A 220 2.79 -9.86 -3.86
C ASN A 220 3.13 -10.40 -5.26
N LYS A 221 2.46 -11.47 -5.65
CA LYS A 221 2.69 -12.13 -6.94
C LYS A 221 2.35 -11.26 -8.15
N GLU A 222 1.35 -10.39 -8.03
CA GLU A 222 0.89 -9.53 -9.13
C GLU A 222 1.95 -8.48 -9.50
N PHE A 223 2.55 -7.84 -8.49
CA PHE A 223 3.56 -6.80 -8.69
C PHE A 223 5.00 -7.30 -8.56
N LYS A 224 5.21 -8.56 -8.19
CA LYS A 224 6.53 -9.18 -7.93
C LYS A 224 7.33 -8.40 -6.88
N GLU A 225 6.64 -7.95 -5.84
CA GLU A 225 7.21 -7.18 -4.75
C GLU A 225 6.99 -7.90 -3.42
N ASN A 226 7.86 -7.62 -2.45
CA ASN A 226 7.65 -8.11 -1.10
C ASN A 226 7.96 -7.05 -0.05
N THR A 227 7.40 -7.33 1.13
CA THR A 227 7.84 -6.74 2.39
C THR A 227 8.10 -7.90 3.35
N SER A 228 9.02 -7.70 4.30
CA SER A 228 9.37 -8.75 5.23
C SER A 228 9.59 -8.20 6.63
N ALA A 229 9.39 -9.08 7.61
CA ALA A 229 9.75 -8.84 8.99
C ALA A 229 10.70 -9.93 9.47
N ILE A 230 11.62 -9.53 10.35
CA ILE A 230 12.55 -10.43 11.03
C ILE A 230 12.08 -10.62 12.46
N LEU A 231 11.92 -11.88 12.85
CA LEU A 231 11.59 -12.33 14.20
C LEU A 231 12.77 -13.10 14.76
N ILE A 232 13.14 -12.81 16.01
CA ILE A 232 14.23 -13.49 16.71
C ILE A 232 13.63 -14.11 17.97
N ILE A 233 13.97 -15.35 18.26
CA ILE A 233 13.54 -16.03 19.48
C ILE A 233 14.24 -15.37 20.68
N PRO A 234 13.50 -14.78 21.63
CA PRO A 234 14.11 -14.04 22.73
C PRO A 234 14.75 -14.98 23.75
N GLU A 235 15.75 -14.47 24.44
CA GLU A 235 16.28 -15.12 25.64
C GLU A 235 15.25 -15.04 26.77
N LEU A 236 15.09 -16.14 27.52
CA LEU A 236 14.24 -16.16 28.70
C LEU A 236 14.96 -15.45 29.83
N SER A 237 14.59 -14.21 30.14
CA SER A 237 15.07 -13.56 31.36
C SER A 237 14.51 -14.31 32.57
N THR A 238 15.39 -14.91 33.38
CA THR A 238 15.09 -15.41 34.72
C THR A 238 14.98 -14.21 35.68
N ASN A 239 13.98 -13.36 35.51
CA ASN A 239 13.70 -12.29 36.46
C ASN A 239 12.47 -12.67 37.27
N GLU A 240 12.60 -13.73 38.07
CA GLU A 240 12.05 -13.70 39.42
C GLU A 240 13.12 -12.99 40.26
N GLU A 241 13.12 -11.66 40.25
CA GLU A 241 13.66 -10.97 41.42
C GLU A 241 12.68 -11.30 42.54
N GLU A 242 13.05 -12.25 43.41
CA GLU A 242 12.52 -12.30 44.77
C GLU A 242 12.64 -10.89 45.32
N GLY A 243 11.52 -10.16 45.32
CA GLY A 243 11.43 -8.88 45.99
C GLY A 243 11.78 -9.12 47.45
N ASN A 244 12.98 -8.70 47.84
CA ASN A 244 13.44 -8.73 49.22
C ASN A 244 12.55 -7.77 50.02
N CYS A 245 11.43 -8.27 50.52
CA CYS A 245 10.60 -7.56 51.47
C CYS A 245 11.40 -7.44 52.75
N ARG A 246 11.95 -6.25 53.03
CA ARG A 246 12.51 -5.96 54.35
C ARG A 246 11.37 -6.04 55.36
N GLU A 247 11.51 -6.90 56.37
CA GLU A 247 10.66 -6.84 57.56
C GLU A 247 10.85 -5.48 58.23
N ILE A 248 9.78 -4.68 58.25
CA ILE A 248 9.75 -3.46 59.06
C ILE A 248 9.37 -3.88 60.47
N SER A 249 10.30 -3.76 61.42
CA SER A 249 9.98 -3.93 62.84
C SER A 249 9.03 -2.82 63.33
N PRO A 250 8.16 -3.06 64.32
CA PRO A 250 7.03 -2.17 64.66
C PRO A 250 7.38 -0.84 65.34
N GLU A 251 8.62 -0.33 65.24
CA GLU A 251 9.05 0.88 65.97
C GLU A 251 9.33 2.10 65.09
N ASN A 252 9.19 2.03 63.76
CA ASN A 252 9.51 3.15 62.87
C ASN A 252 8.33 3.61 61.99
N GLU A 253 7.10 3.61 62.51
CA GLU A 253 5.91 4.06 61.77
C GLU A 253 5.77 5.60 61.70
N GLU A 254 6.61 6.37 62.40
CA GLU A 254 6.39 7.81 62.55
C GLU A 254 7.56 8.71 62.10
N LEU A 255 8.30 8.32 61.06
CA LEU A 255 9.35 9.19 60.50
C LEU A 255 9.62 9.09 59.00
N GLU A 256 8.64 8.72 58.16
CA GLU A 256 8.73 8.94 56.69
C GLU A 256 7.42 9.42 56.06
N LYS A 257 6.70 10.32 56.74
CA LYS A 257 5.52 11.00 56.16
C LYS A 257 5.84 12.28 55.38
N SER A 258 7.09 12.47 54.97
CA SER A 258 7.52 13.68 54.26
C SER A 258 8.57 13.41 53.18
N LEU A 259 8.22 12.62 52.16
CA LEU A 259 8.84 12.79 50.84
C LEU A 259 7.92 12.20 49.75
N SER A 260 6.99 13.02 49.26
CA SER A 260 6.25 12.74 48.03
C SER A 260 7.12 13.09 46.82
N ALA A 261 7.24 12.19 45.82
CA ALA A 261 7.08 12.51 44.39
C ALA A 261 7.48 11.34 43.45
N SER A 262 6.48 10.79 42.73
CA SER A 262 6.54 10.31 41.32
C SER A 262 5.63 9.06 41.12
N PRO A 263 4.68 9.06 40.16
CA PRO A 263 3.85 7.90 39.85
C PRO A 263 4.50 7.07 38.73
N ALA A 264 5.29 6.07 39.11
CA ALA A 264 5.59 4.91 38.28
C ALA A 264 5.96 3.77 39.23
N GLU A 265 5.36 2.60 39.02
CA GLU A 265 5.54 1.36 39.80
C GLU A 265 4.64 1.19 41.05
N GLU A 266 3.33 1.32 40.87
CA GLU A 266 2.36 0.62 41.74
C GLU A 266 1.88 -0.65 41.04
N HIS A 267 2.57 -1.78 41.22
CA HIS A 267 1.95 -3.09 41.10
C HIS A 267 2.57 -4.10 42.09
N ASN A 268 1.70 -4.59 42.98
CA ASN A 268 1.77 -5.82 43.78
C ASN A 268 2.65 -5.87 45.04
N CYS A 269 2.12 -5.33 46.13
CA CYS A 269 2.32 -5.92 47.47
C CYS A 269 0.96 -6.04 48.19
N TRP A 270 0.22 -7.13 47.91
CA TRP A 270 -0.92 -7.55 48.72
C TRP A 270 -0.78 -9.06 48.97
N LEU A 271 -0.27 -9.43 50.14
CA LEU A 271 -0.41 -10.78 50.67
C LEU A 271 -1.37 -10.73 51.86
N VAL A 272 -2.49 -11.43 51.67
CA VAL A 272 -3.52 -11.71 52.66
C VAL A 272 -2.90 -12.59 53.75
N ALA A 273 -2.65 -12.02 54.93
CA ALA A 273 -2.40 -12.79 56.14
C ALA A 273 -3.74 -13.15 56.78
N THR A 274 -4.26 -14.35 56.53
CA THR A 274 -5.34 -14.88 57.36
C THR A 274 -5.23 -16.39 57.59
N ALA A 275 -5.40 -16.74 58.87
CA ALA A 275 -5.88 -17.98 59.46
C ALA A 275 -4.85 -19.03 59.90
N ALA A 276 -4.54 -19.01 61.21
CA ALA A 276 -4.78 -20.17 62.08
C ALA A 276 -4.75 -19.73 63.55
N ALA A 277 -5.92 -19.39 64.10
CA ALA A 277 -6.20 -19.50 65.52
C ALA A 277 -7.18 -20.68 65.71
N ALA A 278 -7.04 -21.38 66.84
CA ALA A 278 -7.89 -22.43 67.40
C ALA A 278 -7.56 -23.89 67.00
N VAL A 279 -6.80 -24.56 67.88
CA VAL A 279 -7.25 -25.81 68.51
C VAL A 279 -6.88 -25.70 69.99
N GLY A 280 -7.89 -25.72 70.86
CA GLY A 280 -7.72 -25.96 72.29
C GLY A 280 -7.90 -27.44 72.59
N GLU A 281 -7.05 -27.98 73.46
CA GLU A 281 -7.35 -28.70 74.70
C GLU A 281 -6.02 -28.95 75.45
#